data_AF-A0A955HYC0-F1
#
_entry.id   AF-A0A955HYC0-F1
#
_cell.length_a   1.000
_cell.length_b   1.000
_cell.length_c   1.000
_cell.angle_alpha   90.00
_cell.angle_beta   90.00
_cell.angle_gamma   90.00
#
_symmetry.space_group_name_H-M   'P 1'
#
loop_
_entity.id
_entity.type
_entity.pdbx_description
1 polymer ?
#
loop_
_entity_poly.entity_id
_entity_poly.type
_entity_poly.pdbx_seq_one_letter_code
_entity_poly.pdbx_strand_id
1 'polypeptide(L)'
;MTKLINEGKVDNLFCWKLDRLARNPIEAGIVTHLLQTRKISSIVTPNKTFYPEDNAILTAVEFGMANQYSRDLRGNVLRGLKSKREKGWMPNYAPNGYLNERYNEKGLNRILEDPKRFKPIQKLWKLALTGNYSIADLADIINNEYKVKTKGGKEFSKSTLHRMFNNPFYYGYFKNKDTYVKGKHKPMVTKKEFDELQSIFNAHNGRPQDSKAENKYNGLIKCGECGYTVIPEPLKYKKIKSTGETKSYKYWHCSHKSKAIDCKQKSINESELENQMNEFLSSLEIDEAYIEWGMKFVEHHLDEDIKERKNLQRKYKKLLTETTDELDSLVKLMISKGNKDHSLLTEQEFEKQKLDLSYKRDEITQQLKDLNKRQDHIINEVRTNLEFCTNLINRFNDGSIDDKREILLNLGRTVDLRDKILSIKPEIPFKSMQKVKKFTTTYPKWVELNPSLDNNQNEALATVSRLWRRGRG
;
A
#
# COMPACT_ATOMS: atom_id res chain seq x y z
N MET A 1 30.94 -28.22 20.37
CA MET A 1 32.23 -28.85 20.06
C MET A 1 33.28 -28.48 21.11
N THR A 2 33.76 -27.24 21.13
CA THR A 2 34.82 -26.76 22.07
C THR A 2 34.54 -27.03 23.55
N LYS A 3 33.29 -26.89 24.01
CA LYS A 3 32.89 -27.21 25.40
C LYS A 3 33.14 -28.68 25.76
N LEU A 4 32.79 -29.62 24.88
CA LEU A 4 32.94 -31.06 25.12
C LEU A 4 34.41 -31.51 25.07
N ILE A 5 35.22 -30.85 24.24
CA ILE A 5 36.68 -31.08 24.16
C ILE A 5 37.36 -30.62 25.44
N ASN A 6 37.01 -29.43 25.94
CA ASN A 6 37.56 -28.92 27.20
C ASN A 6 37.13 -29.73 28.43
N GLU A 7 35.99 -30.41 28.38
CA GLU A 7 35.52 -31.34 29.41
C GLU A 7 36.17 -32.75 29.29
N GLY A 8 37.05 -32.98 28.31
CA GLY A 8 37.71 -34.28 28.10
C GLY A 8 36.80 -35.39 27.60
N LYS A 9 35.65 -35.06 27.01
CA LYS A 9 34.66 -36.03 26.52
C LYS A 9 34.83 -36.41 25.05
N VAL A 10 35.74 -35.74 24.35
CA VAL A 10 35.96 -35.90 22.91
C VAL A 10 37.45 -35.84 22.62
N ASP A 11 38.00 -36.96 22.16
CA ASP A 11 39.43 -37.08 21.86
C ASP A 11 39.75 -36.97 20.37
N ASN A 12 38.82 -37.32 19.48
CA ASN A 12 39.06 -37.32 18.03
C ASN A 12 37.95 -36.55 17.30
N LEU A 13 38.33 -35.82 16.25
CA LEU A 13 37.39 -35.07 15.41
C LEU A 13 37.28 -35.70 14.02
N PHE A 14 36.06 -36.05 13.62
CA PHE A 14 35.78 -36.53 12.26
C PHE A 14 35.06 -35.44 11.47
N CYS A 15 35.59 -35.09 10.29
CA CYS A 15 34.92 -34.14 9.41
C CYS A 15 35.19 -34.44 7.93
N TRP A 16 34.26 -34.09 7.06
CA TRP A 16 34.44 -34.30 5.61
C TRP A 16 35.53 -33.38 5.02
N LYS A 17 35.63 -32.15 5.52
CA LYS A 17 36.59 -31.11 5.11
C LYS A 17 36.81 -30.14 6.28
N LEU A 18 37.99 -29.52 6.33
CA LEU A 18 38.38 -28.59 7.42
C LEU A 18 37.51 -27.33 7.51
N ASP A 19 36.84 -26.92 6.42
CA ASP A 19 35.87 -25.82 6.40
C ASP A 19 34.62 -26.08 7.27
N ARG A 20 34.44 -27.33 7.73
CA ARG A 20 33.42 -27.71 8.72
C ARG A 20 33.85 -27.49 10.15
N LEU A 21 35.15 -27.41 10.42
CA LEU A 21 35.71 -27.20 11.76
C LEU A 21 35.99 -25.73 12.06
N ALA A 22 36.41 -24.97 11.04
CA ALA A 22 36.69 -23.55 11.19
C ALA A 22 36.28 -22.76 9.94
N ARG A 23 35.52 -21.68 10.14
CA ARG A 23 35.07 -20.76 9.08
C ARG A 23 35.85 -19.45 9.04
N ASN A 24 36.67 -19.20 10.04
CA ASN A 24 37.51 -18.00 10.15
C ASN A 24 38.85 -18.34 10.81
N PRO A 25 39.86 -17.45 10.69
CA PRO A 25 41.20 -17.69 11.24
C PRO A 25 41.23 -17.91 12.75
N ILE A 26 40.29 -17.31 13.50
CA ILE A 26 40.21 -17.42 14.96
C ILE A 26 39.79 -18.84 15.35
N GLU A 27 38.74 -19.35 14.72
CA GLU A 27 38.27 -20.72 14.92
C GLU A 27 39.34 -21.74 14.51
N ALA A 28 40.04 -21.49 13.40
CA ALA A 28 41.14 -22.34 12.95
C ALA A 28 42.27 -22.37 14.00
N GLY A 29 42.67 -21.21 14.51
CA GLY A 29 43.67 -21.10 15.57
C GLY A 29 43.27 -21.83 16.85
N ILE A 30 42.00 -21.78 17.24
CA ILE A 30 41.48 -22.54 18.39
C ILE A 30 41.61 -24.05 18.14
N VAL A 31 41.17 -24.53 16.98
CA VAL A 31 41.23 -25.97 16.65
C VAL A 31 42.67 -26.45 16.55
N THR A 32 43.56 -25.69 15.92
CA THR A 32 45.00 -26.00 15.85
C THR A 32 45.66 -26.00 17.22
N HIS A 33 45.33 -25.04 18.08
CA HIS A 33 45.84 -24.99 19.45
C HIS A 33 45.38 -26.20 20.28
N LEU A 34 44.12 -26.62 20.12
CA LEU A 34 43.59 -27.82 20.80
C LEU A 34 44.29 -29.10 20.32
N LEU A 35 44.66 -29.17 19.04
CA LEU A 35 45.44 -30.29 18.48
C LEU A 35 46.88 -30.28 19.03
N GLN A 36 47.57 -29.14 18.98
CA GLN A 36 48.95 -29.00 19.47
C GLN A 36 49.10 -29.23 20.98
N THR A 37 48.10 -28.81 21.78
CA THR A 37 48.09 -29.06 23.24
C THR A 37 47.63 -30.47 23.61
N ARG A 38 47.46 -31.36 22.61
CA ARG A 38 46.99 -32.75 22.79
C ARG A 38 45.65 -32.87 23.51
N LYS A 39 44.85 -31.80 23.52
CA LYS A 39 43.45 -31.85 23.96
C LYS A 39 42.56 -32.57 22.93
N ILE A 40 43.03 -32.65 21.69
CA ILE A 40 42.48 -33.48 20.63
C ILE A 40 43.64 -34.35 20.12
N SER A 41 43.40 -35.64 20.00
CA SER A 41 44.37 -36.66 19.57
C SER A 41 44.51 -36.70 18.05
N SER A 42 43.44 -36.47 17.29
CA SER A 42 43.50 -36.37 15.83
C SER A 42 42.30 -35.65 15.20
N ILE A 43 42.52 -35.13 14.00
CA ILE A 43 41.45 -34.68 13.09
C ILE A 43 41.46 -35.59 11.87
N VAL A 44 40.40 -36.36 11.67
CA VAL A 44 40.26 -37.29 10.56
C VAL A 44 39.38 -36.68 9.47
N THR A 45 39.92 -36.61 8.25
CA THR A 45 39.18 -36.32 7.02
C THR A 45 39.30 -37.49 6.04
N PRO A 46 38.43 -37.59 5.01
CA PRO A 46 38.49 -38.68 4.03
C PRO A 46 39.85 -38.81 3.31
N ASN A 47 40.59 -37.69 3.18
CA ASN A 47 41.83 -37.65 2.42
C ASN A 47 43.09 -37.62 3.31
N LYS A 48 42.97 -37.20 4.57
CA LYS A 48 44.11 -36.98 5.47
C LYS A 48 43.68 -36.98 6.92
N THR A 49 44.56 -37.51 7.79
CA THR A 49 44.44 -37.38 9.25
C THR A 49 45.52 -36.43 9.74
N PHE A 50 45.17 -35.51 10.64
CA PHE A 50 46.08 -34.56 11.27
C PHE A 50 46.32 -34.97 12.72
N TYR A 51 47.58 -35.09 13.10
CA TYR A 51 48.04 -35.43 14.44
C TYR A 51 48.75 -34.23 15.11
N PRO A 52 48.85 -34.21 16.45
CA PRO A 52 49.60 -33.19 17.19
C PRO A 52 51.08 -33.07 16.80
N GLU A 53 51.68 -34.17 16.34
CA GLU A 53 53.09 -34.27 15.93
C GLU A 53 53.34 -33.75 14.50
N ASP A 54 52.27 -33.53 13.73
CA ASP A 54 52.40 -33.10 12.33
C ASP A 54 52.91 -31.65 12.22
N ASN A 55 53.52 -31.33 11.07
CA ASN A 55 54.03 -29.99 10.82
C ASN A 55 52.91 -28.94 10.92
N ALA A 56 52.98 -28.11 11.96
CA ALA A 56 52.01 -27.06 12.26
C ALA A 56 51.81 -26.06 11.11
N ILE A 57 52.85 -25.80 10.32
CA ILE A 57 52.78 -24.89 9.16
C ILE A 57 51.88 -25.48 8.08
N LEU A 58 52.02 -26.78 7.78
CA LEU A 58 51.20 -27.46 6.79
C LEU A 58 49.72 -27.45 7.20
N THR A 59 49.45 -27.75 8.48
CA THR A 59 48.10 -27.69 9.05
C THR A 59 47.51 -26.28 8.94
N ALA A 60 48.29 -25.24 9.25
CA ALA A 60 47.85 -23.85 9.12
C ALA A 60 47.56 -23.45 7.66
N VAL A 61 48.36 -23.90 6.70
CA VAL A 61 48.14 -23.68 5.26
C VAL A 61 46.82 -24.33 4.81
N GLU A 62 46.56 -25.57 5.22
CA GLU A 62 45.33 -26.27 4.85
C GLU A 62 44.07 -25.62 5.44
N PHE A 63 44.12 -25.16 6.69
CA PHE A 63 43.05 -24.33 7.26
C PHE A 63 42.90 -22.99 6.52
N GLY A 64 44.02 -22.37 6.10
CA GLY A 64 44.03 -21.18 5.26
C GLY A 64 43.32 -21.38 3.92
N MET A 65 43.61 -22.50 3.25
CA MET A 65 42.96 -22.90 2.00
C MET A 65 41.47 -23.15 2.18
N ALA A 66 41.06 -23.82 3.26
CA ALA A 66 39.66 -24.08 3.57
C ALA A 66 38.86 -22.79 3.84
N ASN A 67 39.47 -21.84 4.55
CA ASN A 67 38.90 -20.51 4.75
C ASN A 67 38.77 -19.75 3.41
N GLN A 68 39.82 -19.74 2.60
CA GLN A 68 39.78 -19.07 1.29
C GLN A 68 38.71 -19.68 0.38
N TYR A 69 38.57 -21.01 0.34
CA TYR A 69 37.48 -21.69 -0.37
C TYR A 69 36.10 -21.22 0.10
N SER A 70 35.89 -21.08 1.41
CA SER A 70 34.63 -20.58 1.98
C SER A 70 34.36 -19.13 1.56
N ARG A 71 35.39 -18.28 1.52
CA ARG A 71 35.30 -16.88 1.07
C ARG A 71 34.97 -16.80 -0.43
N ASP A 72 35.63 -17.62 -1.24
CA ASP A 72 35.41 -17.66 -2.69
C ASP A 72 34.03 -18.20 -3.03
N LEU A 73 33.56 -19.23 -2.32
CA LEU A 73 32.20 -19.74 -2.44
C LEU A 73 31.19 -18.63 -2.11
N ARG A 74 31.38 -17.90 -1.01
CA ARG A 74 30.54 -16.75 -0.68
C ARG A 74 30.57 -15.69 -1.78
N GLY A 75 31.76 -15.37 -2.31
CA GLY A 75 31.93 -14.43 -3.41
C GLY A 75 31.17 -14.85 -4.67
N ASN A 76 31.30 -16.11 -5.07
CA ASN A 76 30.59 -16.73 -6.19
C ASN A 76 29.06 -16.65 -6.01
N VAL A 77 28.56 -17.00 -4.82
CA VAL A 77 27.14 -16.91 -4.49
C VAL A 77 26.65 -15.47 -4.59
N LEU A 78 27.35 -14.50 -3.99
CA LEU A 78 26.96 -13.09 -4.03
C LEU A 78 26.99 -12.52 -5.46
N ARG A 79 27.97 -12.90 -6.28
CA ARG A 79 28.02 -12.55 -7.71
C ARG A 79 26.82 -13.12 -8.46
N GLY A 80 26.48 -14.39 -8.25
CA GLY A 80 25.30 -15.01 -8.85
C GLY A 80 23.99 -14.31 -8.45
N LEU A 81 23.84 -13.99 -7.16
CA LEU A 81 22.67 -13.25 -6.67
C LEU A 81 22.62 -11.82 -7.22
N LYS A 82 23.76 -11.16 -7.44
CA LYS A 82 23.86 -9.83 -8.06
C LYS A 82 23.45 -9.88 -9.54
N SER A 83 24.05 -10.78 -10.32
CA SER A 83 23.73 -10.97 -11.74
C SER A 83 22.25 -11.27 -11.95
N LYS A 84 21.65 -12.11 -11.10
CA LYS A 84 20.21 -12.42 -11.20
C LYS A 84 19.32 -11.19 -10.96
N ARG A 85 19.69 -10.32 -10.02
CA ARG A 85 19.00 -9.04 -9.76
C ARG A 85 19.14 -8.05 -10.91
N GLU A 86 20.35 -7.91 -11.47
CA GLU A 86 20.61 -7.05 -12.63
C GLU A 86 19.81 -7.51 -13.85
N LYS A 87 19.65 -8.83 -14.02
CA LYS A 87 18.77 -9.40 -15.04
C LYS A 87 17.27 -9.17 -14.77
N GLY A 88 16.89 -8.60 -13.63
CA GLY A 88 15.50 -8.30 -13.24
C GLY A 88 14.75 -9.48 -12.61
N TRP A 89 15.46 -10.51 -12.12
CA TRP A 89 14.84 -11.67 -11.48
C TRP A 89 15.12 -11.71 -9.97
N MET A 90 14.11 -12.06 -9.18
CA MET A 90 14.29 -12.17 -7.73
C MET A 90 15.14 -13.42 -7.40
N PRO A 91 16.21 -13.28 -6.59
CA PRO A 91 17.13 -14.38 -6.32
C PRO A 91 16.52 -15.52 -5.46
N ASN A 92 15.52 -15.22 -4.64
CA ASN A 92 14.91 -16.14 -3.68
C ASN A 92 13.71 -16.92 -4.23
N TYR A 93 13.04 -17.67 -3.36
CA TYR A 93 11.78 -18.35 -3.68
C TYR A 93 10.70 -17.35 -4.07
N ALA A 94 10.00 -17.61 -5.18
CA ALA A 94 8.85 -16.82 -5.59
C ALA A 94 7.74 -16.85 -4.51
N PRO A 95 7.03 -15.72 -4.30
CA PRO A 95 5.90 -15.64 -3.38
C PRO A 95 4.71 -16.52 -3.79
N ASN A 96 3.71 -16.64 -2.91
CA ASN A 96 2.49 -17.39 -3.21
C ASN A 96 1.78 -16.82 -4.45
N GLY A 97 1.31 -17.69 -5.34
CA GLY A 97 0.77 -17.30 -6.65
C GLY A 97 1.80 -17.43 -7.79
N TYR A 98 3.07 -17.66 -7.47
CA TYR A 98 4.15 -17.80 -8.44
C TYR A 98 5.02 -19.04 -8.18
N LEU A 99 5.67 -19.53 -9.23
CA LEU A 99 6.58 -20.67 -9.20
C LEU A 99 7.95 -20.28 -9.76
N ASN A 100 9.01 -20.83 -9.15
CA ASN A 100 10.34 -20.76 -9.75
C ASN A 100 10.46 -21.85 -10.79
N GLU A 101 10.86 -21.48 -11.99
CA GLU A 101 11.21 -22.43 -13.05
C GLU A 101 12.41 -23.28 -12.61
N ARG A 102 12.30 -24.61 -12.76
CA ARG A 102 13.32 -25.57 -12.29
C ARG A 102 14.27 -26.07 -13.37
N TYR A 103 13.87 -25.99 -14.65
CA TYR A 103 14.55 -26.65 -15.76
C TYR A 103 15.37 -25.72 -16.66
N ASN A 104 15.55 -24.45 -16.27
CA ASN A 104 16.45 -23.56 -17.00
C ASN A 104 17.91 -23.78 -16.61
N GLU A 105 18.81 -23.34 -17.49
CA GLU A 105 20.22 -23.20 -17.21
C GLU A 105 20.45 -22.48 -15.86
N LYS A 106 21.42 -22.99 -15.08
CA LYS A 106 21.74 -22.47 -13.74
C LYS A 106 21.96 -20.96 -13.79
N GLY A 107 21.08 -20.22 -13.12
CA GLY A 107 21.13 -18.74 -13.06
C GLY A 107 20.11 -18.02 -13.94
N LEU A 108 19.34 -18.73 -14.76
CA LEU A 108 18.27 -18.19 -15.61
C LEU A 108 16.86 -18.61 -15.16
N ASN A 109 16.70 -19.16 -13.95
CA ASN A 109 15.40 -19.56 -13.42
C ASN A 109 14.46 -18.34 -13.33
N ARG A 110 13.43 -18.36 -14.19
CA ARG A 110 12.41 -17.33 -14.24
C ARG A 110 11.36 -17.57 -13.16
N ILE A 111 10.55 -16.55 -12.92
CA ILE A 111 9.38 -16.63 -12.05
C ILE A 111 8.14 -16.65 -12.93
N LEU A 112 7.42 -17.77 -12.88
CA LEU A 112 6.23 -18.05 -13.66
C LEU A 112 4.99 -17.94 -12.78
N GLU A 113 3.84 -17.75 -13.41
CA GLU A 113 2.54 -17.79 -12.73
C GLU A 113 2.23 -19.22 -12.28
N ASP A 114 1.75 -19.38 -11.04
CA ASP A 114 1.28 -20.68 -10.55
C ASP A 114 -0.09 -20.98 -11.19
N PRO A 115 -0.24 -22.02 -12.04
CA PRO A 115 -1.50 -22.29 -12.74
C PRO A 115 -2.67 -22.52 -11.79
N LYS A 116 -2.40 -23.03 -10.58
CA LYS A 116 -3.44 -23.34 -9.58
C LYS A 116 -3.75 -22.15 -8.69
N ARG A 117 -2.73 -21.33 -8.36
CA ARG A 117 -2.85 -20.29 -7.32
C ARG A 117 -2.96 -18.87 -7.85
N PHE A 118 -2.46 -18.59 -9.03
CA PHE A 118 -2.37 -17.22 -9.56
C PHE A 118 -3.77 -16.58 -9.69
N LYS A 119 -4.70 -17.25 -10.39
CA LYS A 119 -6.05 -16.72 -10.60
C LYS A 119 -6.85 -16.54 -9.29
N PRO A 120 -6.90 -17.52 -8.36
CA PRO A 120 -7.58 -17.34 -7.08
C PRO A 120 -7.01 -16.20 -6.23
N ILE A 121 -5.67 -16.08 -6.16
CA ILE A 121 -5.05 -14.99 -5.40
C ILE A 121 -5.33 -13.65 -6.07
N GLN A 122 -5.36 -13.57 -7.40
CA GLN A 122 -5.73 -12.34 -8.11
C GLN A 122 -7.19 -11.93 -7.83
N LYS A 123 -8.12 -12.89 -7.75
CA LYS A 123 -9.49 -12.61 -7.29
C LYS A 123 -9.50 -12.10 -5.85
N LEU A 124 -8.69 -12.69 -4.98
CA LEU A 124 -8.56 -12.24 -3.59
C LEU A 124 -8.06 -10.79 -3.48
N TRP A 125 -7.11 -10.38 -4.34
CA TRP A 125 -6.69 -8.97 -4.42
C TRP A 125 -7.86 -8.05 -4.81
N LYS A 126 -8.68 -8.44 -5.78
CA LYS A 126 -9.86 -7.65 -6.18
C LYS A 126 -10.89 -7.53 -5.04
N LEU A 127 -11.12 -8.62 -4.30
CA LEU A 127 -11.99 -8.59 -3.12
C LEU A 127 -11.41 -7.72 -2.01
N ALA A 128 -10.10 -7.74 -1.80
CA ALA A 128 -9.46 -6.89 -0.80
C ALA A 128 -9.57 -5.40 -1.16
N LEU A 129 -9.51 -5.06 -2.46
CA LEU A 129 -9.65 -3.68 -2.95
C LEU A 129 -11.05 -3.09 -2.76
N THR A 130 -12.09 -3.91 -2.57
CA THR A 130 -13.43 -3.37 -2.28
C THR A 130 -13.52 -2.76 -0.89
N GLY A 131 -12.59 -3.10 0.03
CA GLY A 131 -12.60 -2.61 1.41
C GLY A 131 -13.65 -3.25 2.32
N ASN A 132 -14.51 -4.12 1.80
CA ASN A 132 -15.62 -4.74 2.55
C ASN A 132 -15.22 -5.96 3.38
N TYR A 133 -14.03 -6.51 3.13
CA TYR A 133 -13.57 -7.76 3.74
C TYR A 133 -12.37 -7.53 4.65
N SER A 134 -12.43 -8.09 5.86
CA SER A 134 -11.26 -8.11 6.75
C SER A 134 -10.22 -9.13 6.26
N ILE A 135 -8.99 -9.03 6.76
CA ILE A 135 -7.94 -10.04 6.49
C ILE A 135 -8.37 -11.43 6.99
N ALA A 136 -9.24 -11.51 8.00
CA ALA A 136 -9.81 -12.76 8.48
C ALA A 136 -10.78 -13.36 7.46
N ASP A 137 -11.72 -12.55 6.95
CA ASP A 137 -12.69 -12.99 5.95
C ASP A 137 -11.99 -13.45 4.66
N LEU A 138 -10.96 -12.71 4.24
CA LEU A 138 -10.13 -13.09 3.09
C LEU A 138 -9.39 -14.42 3.31
N ALA A 139 -9.00 -14.75 4.54
CA ALA A 139 -8.41 -16.05 4.87
C ALA A 139 -9.44 -17.17 4.76
N ASP A 140 -10.66 -16.94 5.24
CA ASP A 140 -11.74 -17.93 5.15
C ASP A 140 -12.16 -18.16 3.69
N ILE A 141 -12.29 -17.10 2.88
CA ILE A 141 -12.61 -17.20 1.45
C ILE A 141 -11.56 -18.04 0.70
N ILE A 142 -10.27 -17.74 0.87
CA ILE A 142 -9.23 -18.48 0.12
C ILE A 142 -9.10 -19.94 0.55
N ASN A 143 -9.30 -20.24 1.85
CA ASN A 143 -9.16 -21.60 2.39
C ASN A 143 -10.41 -22.44 2.16
N ASN A 144 -11.62 -21.88 2.34
CA ASN A 144 -12.87 -22.64 2.29
C ASN A 144 -13.53 -22.62 0.91
N GLU A 145 -13.61 -21.46 0.26
CA GLU A 145 -14.26 -21.32 -1.05
C GLU A 145 -13.31 -21.71 -2.19
N TYR A 146 -12.13 -21.08 -2.23
CA TYR A 146 -11.16 -21.35 -3.29
C TYR A 146 -10.34 -22.61 -3.05
N LYS A 147 -10.34 -23.15 -1.81
CA LYS A 147 -9.61 -24.36 -1.40
C LYS A 147 -8.14 -24.35 -1.82
N VAL A 148 -7.51 -23.17 -1.77
CA VAL A 148 -6.11 -22.99 -2.18
C VAL A 148 -5.20 -23.04 -0.98
N LYS A 149 -4.23 -23.96 -1.01
CA LYS A 149 -3.19 -24.06 0.02
C LYS A 149 -1.93 -23.28 -0.40
N THR A 150 -1.18 -22.79 0.57
CA THR A 150 0.15 -22.16 0.36
C THR A 150 1.12 -23.12 -0.32
N LYS A 151 2.25 -22.59 -0.81
CA LYS A 151 3.32 -23.40 -1.44
C LYS A 151 3.80 -24.57 -0.57
N GLY A 152 3.79 -24.40 0.76
CA GLY A 152 4.16 -25.44 1.72
C GLY A 152 3.04 -26.39 2.12
N GLY A 153 1.88 -26.36 1.45
CA GLY A 153 0.76 -27.25 1.74
C GLY A 153 -0.08 -26.87 2.96
N LYS A 154 0.17 -25.71 3.58
CA LYS A 154 -0.59 -25.19 4.71
C LYS A 154 -1.67 -24.21 4.24
N GLU A 155 -2.69 -24.00 5.06
CA GLU A 155 -3.71 -22.96 4.85
C GLU A 155 -3.12 -21.55 4.94
N PHE A 156 -3.81 -20.57 4.35
CA PHE A 156 -3.44 -19.16 4.45
C PHE A 156 -3.88 -18.62 5.80
N SER A 157 -2.91 -18.31 6.66
CA SER A 157 -3.16 -17.58 7.90
C SER A 157 -3.33 -16.08 7.66
N LYS A 158 -3.96 -15.37 8.61
CA LYS A 158 -4.06 -13.89 8.62
C LYS A 158 -2.68 -13.23 8.41
N SER A 159 -1.66 -13.71 9.13
CA SER A 159 -0.27 -13.23 9.01
C SER A 159 0.34 -13.48 7.64
N THR A 160 0.00 -14.61 7.00
CA THR A 160 0.46 -14.93 5.64
C THR A 160 -0.12 -13.96 4.62
N LEU A 161 -1.42 -13.66 4.72
CA LEU A 161 -2.11 -12.71 3.85
C LEU A 161 -1.63 -11.28 4.08
N HIS A 162 -1.46 -10.85 5.33
CA HIS A 162 -0.92 -9.54 5.64
C HIS A 162 0.47 -9.34 5.02
N ARG A 163 1.37 -10.33 5.15
CA ARG A 163 2.69 -10.28 4.48
C ARG A 163 2.58 -10.29 2.96
N MET A 164 1.57 -10.97 2.41
CA MET A 164 1.33 -11.03 0.97
C MET A 164 0.93 -9.66 0.43
N PHE A 165 -0.06 -9.02 1.05
CA PHE A 165 -0.57 -7.73 0.62
C PHE A 165 0.40 -6.57 0.84
N ASN A 166 1.36 -6.72 1.75
CA ASN A 166 2.43 -5.73 1.98
C ASN A 166 3.68 -5.99 1.13
N ASN A 167 3.70 -7.01 0.27
CA ASN A 167 4.88 -7.35 -0.51
C ASN A 167 4.88 -6.63 -1.88
N PRO A 168 5.87 -5.76 -2.15
CA PRO A 168 6.00 -5.05 -3.43
C PRO A 168 6.10 -5.95 -4.67
N PHE A 169 6.42 -7.23 -4.47
CA PHE A 169 6.51 -8.21 -5.54
C PHE A 169 5.23 -8.26 -6.37
N TYR A 170 4.05 -8.14 -5.74
CA TYR A 170 2.78 -8.28 -6.46
C TYR A 170 2.49 -7.16 -7.46
N TYR A 171 3.10 -5.97 -7.32
CA TYR A 171 3.03 -4.89 -8.32
C TYR A 171 4.27 -4.78 -9.22
N GLY A 172 5.21 -5.72 -9.11
CA GLY A 172 6.34 -5.85 -10.04
C GLY A 172 7.68 -5.34 -9.51
N TYR A 173 7.83 -5.06 -8.23
CA TYR A 173 9.11 -4.62 -7.64
C TYR A 173 9.57 -5.56 -6.53
N PHE A 174 10.87 -5.73 -6.31
CA PHE A 174 11.36 -6.50 -5.17
C PHE A 174 12.50 -5.77 -4.47
N LYS A 175 12.61 -6.00 -3.16
CA LYS A 175 13.62 -5.37 -2.32
C LYS A 175 14.99 -5.99 -2.58
N ASN A 176 15.97 -5.12 -2.77
CA ASN A 176 17.38 -5.45 -2.91
C ASN A 176 18.21 -4.64 -1.90
N LYS A 177 18.50 -5.23 -0.73
CA LYS A 177 19.07 -4.51 0.41
C LYS A 177 18.21 -3.27 0.71
N ASP A 178 18.66 -2.08 0.34
CA ASP A 178 18.00 -0.81 0.63
C ASP A 178 17.34 -0.18 -0.60
N THR A 179 17.45 -0.80 -1.79
CA THR A 179 16.85 -0.31 -3.03
C THR A 179 15.75 -1.23 -3.55
N TYR A 180 14.80 -0.68 -4.29
CA TYR A 180 13.75 -1.45 -4.98
C TYR A 180 14.12 -1.60 -6.45
N VAL A 181 14.10 -2.83 -6.96
CA VAL A 181 14.42 -3.15 -8.35
C VAL A 181 13.15 -3.62 -9.05
N LYS A 182 12.91 -3.13 -10.27
CA LYS A 182 11.80 -3.58 -11.12
C LYS A 182 12.05 -5.01 -11.59
N GLY A 183 11.12 -5.90 -11.28
CA GLY A 183 11.14 -7.30 -11.70
C GLY A 183 10.60 -7.50 -13.11
N LYS A 184 11.04 -8.58 -13.76
CA LYS A 184 10.55 -9.05 -15.08
C LYS A 184 9.35 -10.00 -14.99
N HIS A 185 8.92 -10.37 -13.79
CA HIS A 185 7.75 -11.23 -13.60
C HIS A 185 6.46 -10.45 -13.90
N LYS A 186 5.38 -11.18 -14.24
CA LYS A 186 4.08 -10.57 -14.47
C LYS A 186 3.49 -10.08 -13.13
N PRO A 187 3.21 -8.77 -12.96
CA PRO A 187 2.56 -8.27 -11.77
C PRO A 187 1.10 -8.76 -11.71
N MET A 188 0.60 -8.96 -10.49
CA MET A 188 -0.78 -9.38 -10.23
C MET A 188 -1.72 -8.18 -10.11
N VAL A 189 -1.20 -7.07 -9.59
CA VAL A 189 -1.87 -5.79 -9.39
C VAL A 189 -0.97 -4.65 -9.89
N THR A 190 -1.56 -3.49 -10.13
CA THR A 190 -0.84 -2.26 -10.45
C THR A 190 -0.32 -1.59 -9.19
N LYS A 191 0.64 -0.66 -9.33
CA LYS A 191 1.13 0.13 -8.19
C LYS A 191 0.01 0.95 -7.54
N LYS A 192 -0.94 1.47 -8.33
CA LYS A 192 -2.08 2.24 -7.84
C LYS A 192 -3.00 1.39 -6.96
N GLU A 193 -3.42 0.23 -7.46
CA GLU A 193 -4.23 -0.71 -6.68
C GLU A 193 -3.51 -1.13 -5.40
N PHE A 194 -2.20 -1.35 -5.46
CA PHE A 194 -1.42 -1.64 -4.26
C PHE A 194 -1.46 -0.50 -3.23
N ASP A 195 -1.22 0.74 -3.67
CA ASP A 195 -1.22 1.93 -2.81
C ASP A 195 -2.64 2.22 -2.23
N GLU A 196 -3.69 1.97 -3.01
CA GLU A 196 -5.09 2.02 -2.58
C GLU A 196 -5.37 0.98 -1.48
N LEU A 197 -4.96 -0.27 -1.69
CA LEU A 197 -5.12 -1.32 -0.67
C LEU A 197 -4.37 -0.99 0.63
N GLN A 198 -3.15 -0.45 0.53
CA GLN A 198 -2.40 -0.01 1.69
C GLN A 198 -3.12 1.12 2.43
N SER A 199 -3.76 2.03 1.71
CA SER A 199 -4.57 3.11 2.30
C SER A 199 -5.78 2.56 3.05
N ILE A 200 -6.48 1.57 2.48
CA ILE A 200 -7.57 0.85 3.13
C ILE A 200 -7.06 0.20 4.42
N PHE A 201 -6.00 -0.61 4.36
CA PHE A 201 -5.46 -1.28 5.55
C PHE A 201 -4.95 -0.32 6.63
N ASN A 202 -4.34 0.80 6.24
CA ASN A 202 -3.91 1.83 7.18
C ASN A 202 -5.08 2.59 7.80
N ALA A 203 -6.18 2.78 7.07
CA ALA A 203 -7.42 3.33 7.63
C ALA A 203 -8.10 2.38 8.64
N HIS A 204 -7.85 1.07 8.52
CA HIS A 204 -8.32 0.05 9.46
C HIS A 204 -7.33 -0.24 10.61
N ASN A 205 -6.05 0.12 10.48
CA ASN A 205 -5.05 0.02 11.56
C ASN A 205 -5.38 0.97 12.72
N GLY A 206 -6.13 0.45 13.70
CA GLY A 206 -6.55 1.18 14.91
C GLY A 206 -8.02 1.01 15.26
N ARG A 207 -8.82 0.34 14.43
CA ARG A 207 -10.23 0.05 14.70
C ARG A 207 -10.39 -1.44 15.00
N PRO A 208 -10.76 -1.82 16.25
CA PRO A 208 -11.09 -3.20 16.56
C PRO A 208 -12.28 -3.63 15.70
N GLN A 209 -12.09 -4.61 14.85
CA GLN A 209 -13.16 -5.22 14.07
C GLN A 209 -13.19 -6.70 14.45
N ASP A 210 -13.66 -6.97 15.67
CA ASP A 210 -14.01 -8.32 16.10
C ASP A 210 -15.18 -8.23 17.08
N SER A 211 -16.36 -8.57 16.58
CA SER A 211 -17.29 -9.55 17.15
C SER A 211 -18.64 -9.39 16.48
N LYS A 212 -19.34 -10.51 16.31
CA LYS A 212 -20.64 -10.68 15.67
C LYS A 212 -21.81 -9.97 16.41
N ALA A 213 -21.53 -8.89 17.14
CA ALA A 213 -22.49 -8.07 17.87
C ALA A 213 -22.51 -6.66 17.26
N GLU A 214 -23.55 -6.38 16.47
CA GLU A 214 -24.06 -5.06 16.06
C GLU A 214 -23.04 -3.88 16.10
N ASN A 215 -22.02 -3.93 15.25
CA ASN A 215 -21.00 -2.89 15.09
C ASN A 215 -21.50 -1.67 14.30
N LYS A 216 -22.67 -1.12 14.61
CA LYS A 216 -23.30 -0.05 13.82
C LYS A 216 -22.40 1.19 13.71
N TYR A 217 -21.93 1.72 14.84
CA TYR A 217 -21.04 2.90 14.89
C TYR A 217 -19.71 2.66 15.62
N ASN A 218 -19.41 1.40 15.96
CA ASN A 218 -18.21 1.05 16.71
C ASN A 218 -16.94 1.43 15.92
N GLY A 219 -16.01 2.15 16.58
CA GLY A 219 -14.78 2.66 15.98
C GLY A 219 -14.92 3.92 15.11
N LEU A 220 -16.15 4.42 14.90
CA LEU A 220 -16.40 5.63 14.12
C LEU A 220 -16.52 6.88 14.99
N ILE A 221 -17.18 6.76 16.15
CA ILE A 221 -17.43 7.87 17.06
C ILE A 221 -16.36 7.88 18.17
N LYS A 222 -15.74 9.03 18.38
CA LYS A 222 -14.80 9.29 19.47
C LYS A 222 -15.42 10.16 20.55
N CYS A 223 -14.99 9.99 21.77
CA CYS A 223 -15.37 10.84 22.88
C CYS A 223 -14.61 12.18 22.79
N GLY A 224 -15.33 13.30 22.77
CA GLY A 224 -14.72 14.63 22.69
C GLY A 224 -13.99 15.08 23.97
N GLU A 225 -14.11 14.34 25.08
CA GLU A 225 -13.40 14.62 26.34
C GLU A 225 -12.10 13.84 26.45
N CYS A 226 -12.14 12.50 26.32
CA CYS A 226 -10.96 11.66 26.52
C CYS A 226 -10.33 11.11 25.22
N GLY A 227 -10.97 11.30 24.05
CA GLY A 227 -10.46 10.86 22.75
C GLY A 227 -10.64 9.38 22.43
N TYR A 228 -11.14 8.57 23.36
CA TYR A 228 -11.38 7.13 23.17
C TYR A 228 -12.71 6.85 22.47
N THR A 229 -12.85 5.66 21.91
CA THR A 229 -14.03 5.21 21.16
C THR A 229 -15.29 5.13 22.02
N VAL A 230 -16.42 5.52 21.44
CA VAL A 230 -17.78 5.30 21.98
C VAL A 230 -18.27 3.93 21.52
N ILE A 231 -18.74 3.11 22.46
CA ILE A 231 -19.16 1.73 22.25
C ILE A 231 -20.63 1.53 22.64
N PRO A 232 -21.34 0.58 22.01
CA PRO A 232 -22.71 0.27 22.39
C PRO A 232 -22.75 -0.50 23.71
N GLU A 233 -23.76 -0.24 24.52
CA GLU A 233 -24.18 -1.11 25.63
C GLU A 233 -25.06 -2.26 25.11
N PRO A 234 -25.14 -3.39 25.83
CA PRO A 234 -26.11 -4.43 25.54
C PRO A 234 -27.54 -3.88 25.53
N LEU A 235 -28.39 -4.43 24.64
CA LEU A 235 -29.81 -4.09 24.56
C LEU A 235 -30.50 -4.27 25.92
N LYS A 236 -31.10 -3.18 26.42
CA LYS A 236 -31.85 -3.17 27.68
C LYS A 236 -33.34 -3.28 27.39
N TYR A 237 -34.01 -4.26 27.98
CA TYR A 237 -35.45 -4.43 27.86
C TYR A 237 -36.15 -3.87 29.09
N LYS A 238 -37.18 -3.03 28.89
CA LYS A 238 -38.00 -2.48 29.96
C LYS A 238 -39.47 -2.78 29.67
N LYS A 239 -40.11 -3.49 30.60
CA LYS A 239 -41.56 -3.73 30.57
C LYS A 239 -42.28 -2.49 31.10
N ILE A 240 -43.14 -1.92 30.28
CA ILE A 240 -43.98 -0.78 30.64
C ILE A 240 -45.12 -1.32 31.52
N LYS A 241 -45.15 -0.88 32.79
CA LYS A 241 -46.12 -1.39 33.78
C LYS A 241 -47.57 -1.07 33.41
N SER A 242 -47.81 -0.01 32.65
CA SER A 242 -49.16 0.45 32.27
C SER A 242 -49.75 -0.29 31.06
N THR A 243 -48.95 -0.65 30.06
CA THR A 243 -49.42 -1.30 28.82
C THR A 243 -49.02 -2.77 28.72
N GLY A 244 -48.15 -3.26 29.61
CA GLY A 244 -47.62 -4.63 29.57
C GLY A 244 -46.58 -4.88 28.48
N GLU A 245 -46.38 -3.92 27.57
CA GLU A 245 -45.42 -4.00 26.45
C GLU A 245 -43.97 -3.96 26.93
N THR A 246 -43.11 -4.71 26.25
CA THR A 246 -41.66 -4.69 26.49
C THR A 246 -40.98 -3.83 25.42
N LYS A 247 -40.40 -2.70 25.81
CA LYS A 247 -39.60 -1.86 24.91
C LYS A 247 -38.11 -2.13 25.11
N SER A 248 -37.37 -2.21 24.01
CA SER A 248 -35.91 -2.29 24.02
C SER A 248 -35.31 -0.88 23.89
N TYR A 249 -34.17 -0.66 24.54
CA TYR A 249 -33.38 0.57 24.49
C TYR A 249 -31.92 0.21 24.29
N LYS A 250 -31.26 0.90 23.36
CA LYS A 250 -29.84 0.74 23.08
C LYS A 250 -29.11 2.04 23.37
N TYR A 251 -28.06 1.95 24.18
CA TYR A 251 -27.30 3.12 24.63
C TYR A 251 -25.87 3.05 24.11
N TRP A 252 -25.27 4.22 23.91
CA TRP A 252 -23.89 4.39 23.50
C TRP A 252 -23.15 5.17 24.59
N HIS A 253 -21.96 4.70 24.97
CA HIS A 253 -21.16 5.31 26.04
C HIS A 253 -19.67 5.32 25.69
N CYS A 254 -18.92 6.22 26.32
CA CYS A 254 -17.47 6.21 26.21
C CYS A 254 -16.90 4.91 26.79
N SER A 255 -15.87 4.34 26.17
CA SER A 255 -15.20 3.15 26.71
C SER A 255 -14.40 3.39 28.00
N HIS A 256 -14.20 4.65 28.43
CA HIS A 256 -13.45 5.04 29.64
C HIS A 256 -12.06 4.39 29.76
N LYS A 257 -11.39 4.11 28.64
CA LYS A 257 -10.08 3.46 28.60
C LYS A 257 -8.89 4.41 28.79
N SER A 258 -9.15 5.70 28.97
CA SER A 258 -8.09 6.67 29.21
C SER A 258 -7.49 6.48 30.59
N LYS A 259 -6.17 6.34 30.64
CA LYS A 259 -5.41 6.37 31.91
C LYS A 259 -5.04 7.78 32.34
N ALA A 260 -5.16 8.76 31.42
CA ALA A 260 -4.73 10.14 31.64
C ALA A 260 -5.88 11.09 32.00
N ILE A 261 -7.12 10.76 31.63
CA ILE A 261 -8.29 11.62 31.79
C ILE A 261 -9.43 10.81 32.42
N ASP A 262 -9.94 11.26 33.56
CA ASP A 262 -11.16 10.74 34.19
C ASP A 262 -12.40 11.28 33.46
N CYS A 263 -12.85 10.54 32.45
CA CYS A 263 -13.97 10.93 31.59
C CYS A 263 -15.31 10.82 32.33
N LYS A 264 -16.11 11.90 32.35
CA LYS A 264 -17.43 11.91 33.02
C LYS A 264 -18.62 11.96 32.05
N GLN A 265 -18.38 11.60 30.79
CA GLN A 265 -19.39 11.63 29.74
C GLN A 265 -20.53 10.64 29.99
N LYS A 266 -21.77 11.12 29.85
CA LYS A 266 -22.99 10.32 30.02
C LYS A 266 -23.32 9.53 28.76
N SER A 267 -24.08 8.44 28.91
CA SER A 267 -24.58 7.65 27.79
C SER A 267 -25.70 8.38 27.03
N ILE A 268 -25.77 8.12 25.71
CA ILE A 268 -26.78 8.63 24.79
C ILE A 268 -27.62 7.46 24.25
N ASN A 269 -28.91 7.68 24.00
CA ASN A 269 -29.78 6.68 23.35
C ASN A 269 -29.44 6.60 21.86
N GLU A 270 -29.47 5.41 21.27
CA GLU A 270 -29.21 5.20 19.84
C GLU A 270 -30.18 5.97 18.95
N SER A 271 -31.47 6.04 19.30
CA SER A 271 -32.44 6.84 18.53
C SER A 271 -32.10 8.34 18.52
N GLU A 272 -31.62 8.86 19.65
CA GLU A 272 -31.20 10.26 19.77
C GLU A 272 -29.93 10.53 18.97
N LEU A 273 -28.99 9.59 19.00
CA LEU A 273 -27.77 9.65 18.21
C LEU A 273 -28.08 9.64 16.69
N GLU A 274 -29.00 8.77 16.25
CA GLU A 274 -29.46 8.71 14.86
C GLU A 274 -30.22 9.96 14.43
N ASN A 275 -31.01 10.57 15.32
CA ASN A 275 -31.67 11.84 15.03
C ASN A 275 -30.66 12.97 14.78
N GLN A 276 -29.63 13.11 15.63
CA GLN A 276 -28.58 14.11 15.43
C GLN A 276 -27.76 13.85 14.15
N MET A 277 -27.55 12.57 13.80
CA MET A 277 -26.94 12.22 12.52
C MET A 277 -27.84 12.63 11.35
N ASN A 278 -29.13 12.33 11.41
CA ASN A 278 -30.10 12.70 10.38
C ASN A 278 -30.18 14.22 10.19
N GLU A 279 -30.23 15.02 11.26
CA GLU A 279 -30.20 16.48 11.17
C GLU A 279 -28.96 16.99 10.44
N PHE A 280 -27.80 16.41 10.74
CA PHE A 280 -26.56 16.74 10.04
C PHE A 280 -26.62 16.34 8.55
N LEU A 281 -27.14 15.15 8.24
CA LEU A 281 -27.31 14.68 6.86
C LEU A 281 -28.30 15.56 6.07
N SER A 282 -29.38 16.03 6.69
CA SER A 282 -30.32 16.98 6.08
C SER A 282 -29.67 18.30 5.69
N SER A 283 -28.63 18.73 6.44
CA SER A 283 -27.85 19.92 6.10
C SER A 283 -26.97 19.75 4.83
N LEU A 284 -26.78 18.51 4.37
CA LEU A 284 -25.94 18.14 3.24
C LEU A 284 -26.72 17.66 2.02
N GLU A 285 -27.95 17.18 2.20
CA GLU A 285 -28.77 16.65 1.11
C GLU A 285 -29.16 17.76 0.13
N ILE A 286 -28.89 17.53 -1.15
CA ILE A 286 -29.15 18.47 -2.23
C ILE A 286 -30.10 17.81 -3.23
N ASP A 287 -31.07 18.58 -3.73
CA ASP A 287 -31.99 18.13 -4.78
C ASP A 287 -31.24 17.84 -6.08
N GLU A 288 -31.66 16.79 -6.78
CA GLU A 288 -31.07 16.32 -8.04
C GLU A 288 -30.97 17.43 -9.11
N ALA A 289 -31.96 18.34 -9.15
CA ALA A 289 -31.96 19.48 -10.08
C ALA A 289 -30.76 20.43 -9.88
N TYR A 290 -30.29 20.63 -8.65
CA TYR A 290 -29.12 21.47 -8.37
C TYR A 290 -27.80 20.76 -8.67
N ILE A 291 -27.79 19.43 -8.67
CA ILE A 291 -26.61 18.64 -9.07
C ILE A 291 -26.42 18.73 -10.56
N GLU A 292 -27.49 18.56 -11.35
CA GLU A 292 -27.41 18.68 -12.80
C GLU A 292 -26.94 20.08 -13.21
N TRP A 293 -27.43 21.11 -12.51
CA TRP A 293 -26.96 22.47 -12.69
C TRP A 293 -25.50 22.67 -12.23
N GLY A 294 -25.13 22.18 -11.04
CA GLY A 294 -23.77 22.25 -10.53
C GLY A 294 -22.77 21.55 -11.45
N MET A 295 -23.17 20.44 -12.07
CA MET A 295 -22.41 19.75 -13.10
C MET A 295 -22.26 20.60 -14.36
N LYS A 296 -23.33 21.24 -14.86
CA LYS A 296 -23.25 22.18 -16.01
C LYS A 296 -22.36 23.39 -15.70
N PHE A 297 -22.41 23.93 -14.48
CA PHE A 297 -21.55 25.02 -14.02
C PHE A 297 -20.09 24.60 -13.93
N VAL A 298 -19.83 23.40 -13.37
CA VAL A 298 -18.48 22.82 -13.32
C VAL A 298 -17.97 22.58 -14.73
N GLU A 299 -18.75 22.00 -15.63
CA GLU A 299 -18.40 21.80 -17.05
C GLU A 299 -18.07 23.13 -17.75
N HIS A 300 -18.88 24.17 -17.56
CA HIS A 300 -18.65 25.49 -18.16
C HIS A 300 -17.40 26.19 -17.64
N HIS A 301 -17.16 26.20 -16.31
CA HIS A 301 -15.93 26.79 -15.77
C HIS A 301 -14.69 25.91 -15.98
N LEU A 302 -14.88 24.60 -16.21
CA LEU A 302 -13.82 23.73 -16.71
C LEU A 302 -13.47 24.10 -18.15
N ASP A 303 -14.39 24.59 -18.99
CA ASP A 303 -14.07 25.00 -20.36
C ASP A 303 -13.06 26.17 -20.43
N GLU A 304 -13.08 27.08 -19.47
CA GLU A 304 -12.08 28.16 -19.35
C GLU A 304 -10.71 27.61 -18.91
N ASP A 305 -10.67 26.75 -17.90
CA ASP A 305 -9.46 26.05 -17.48
C ASP A 305 -8.93 25.11 -18.60
N ILE A 306 -9.82 24.55 -19.41
CA ILE A 306 -9.51 23.72 -20.58
C ILE A 306 -8.78 24.56 -21.62
N LYS A 307 -9.07 25.84 -21.79
CA LYS A 307 -8.32 26.71 -22.73
C LYS A 307 -6.89 26.93 -22.24
N GLU A 308 -6.70 27.34 -20.99
CA GLU A 308 -5.36 27.53 -20.41
C GLU A 308 -4.54 26.24 -20.41
N ARG A 309 -5.19 25.11 -20.09
CA ARG A 309 -4.55 23.79 -20.07
C ARG A 309 -4.31 23.22 -21.46
N LYS A 310 -5.20 23.44 -22.44
CA LYS A 310 -4.93 23.12 -23.86
C LYS A 310 -3.71 23.90 -24.35
N ASN A 311 -3.52 25.14 -23.92
CA ASN A 311 -2.31 25.90 -24.21
C ASN A 311 -1.08 25.27 -23.56
N LEU A 312 -1.18 24.85 -22.29
CA LEU A 312 -0.11 24.14 -21.59
C LEU A 312 0.23 22.78 -22.27
N GLN A 313 -0.78 22.03 -22.67
CA GLN A 313 -0.64 20.75 -23.38
C GLN A 313 -0.01 20.95 -24.76
N ARG A 314 -0.38 22.01 -25.48
CA ARG A 314 0.27 22.40 -26.75
C ARG A 314 1.74 22.75 -26.52
N LYS A 315 2.07 23.49 -25.46
CA LYS A 315 3.46 23.81 -25.09
C LYS A 315 4.27 22.54 -24.82
N TYR A 316 3.77 21.62 -23.99
CA TYR A 316 4.48 20.37 -23.71
C TYR A 316 4.58 19.44 -24.91
N LYS A 317 3.54 19.37 -25.77
CA LYS A 317 3.62 18.62 -27.04
C LYS A 317 4.69 19.20 -27.97
N LYS A 318 4.78 20.53 -28.06
CA LYS A 318 5.81 21.21 -28.85
C LYS A 318 7.21 20.94 -28.30
N LEU A 319 7.39 21.02 -26.99
CA LEU A 319 8.67 20.71 -26.35
C LEU A 319 9.07 19.24 -26.53
N LEU A 320 8.09 18.33 -26.49
CA LEU A 320 8.32 16.92 -26.77
C LEU A 320 8.80 16.70 -28.21
N THR A 321 8.15 17.34 -29.19
CA THR A 321 8.58 17.25 -30.60
C THR A 321 9.97 17.84 -30.81
N GLU A 322 10.27 18.99 -30.22
CA GLU A 322 11.60 19.61 -30.28
C GLU A 322 12.67 18.68 -29.69
N THR A 323 12.42 18.09 -28.51
CA THR A 323 13.37 17.17 -27.86
C THR A 323 13.55 15.87 -28.67
N THR A 324 12.51 15.36 -29.33
CA THR A 324 12.64 14.20 -30.21
C THR A 324 13.40 14.52 -31.49
N ASP A 325 13.20 15.71 -32.06
CA ASP A 325 13.92 16.15 -33.26
C ASP A 325 15.42 16.39 -32.95
N GLU A 326 15.74 16.89 -31.75
CA GLU A 326 17.12 17.01 -31.25
C GLU A 326 17.78 15.63 -31.09
N LEU A 327 17.06 14.64 -30.53
CA LEU A 327 17.55 13.26 -30.44
C LEU A 327 17.81 12.65 -31.82
N ASP A 328 16.89 12.83 -32.75
CA ASP A 328 17.04 12.31 -34.12
C ASP A 328 18.19 12.99 -34.85
N SER A 329 18.40 14.29 -34.63
CA SER A 329 19.51 15.05 -35.18
C SER A 329 20.85 14.59 -34.60
N LEU A 330 20.91 14.32 -33.29
CA LEU A 330 22.09 13.77 -32.62
C LEU A 330 22.46 12.38 -33.18
N VAL A 331 21.46 11.51 -33.37
CA VAL A 331 21.66 10.19 -34.00
C VAL A 331 22.12 10.31 -35.45
N LYS A 332 21.53 11.21 -36.24
CA LYS A 332 21.94 11.48 -37.62
C LYS A 332 23.39 12.01 -37.69
N LEU A 333 23.79 12.87 -36.77
CA LEU A 333 25.17 13.40 -36.70
C LEU A 333 26.17 12.29 -36.39
N MET A 334 25.84 11.38 -35.48
CA MET A 334 26.68 10.22 -35.15
C MET A 334 26.85 9.26 -36.34
N ILE A 335 25.79 9.02 -37.13
CA ILE A 335 25.81 8.12 -38.29
C ILE A 335 26.36 8.82 -39.55
N SER A 336 26.54 10.14 -39.52
CA SER A 336 26.94 10.93 -40.69
C SER A 336 28.35 10.55 -41.18
N LYS A 337 28.55 10.61 -42.51
CA LYS A 337 29.86 10.33 -43.13
C LYS A 337 30.98 11.28 -42.65
N GLY A 338 30.63 12.44 -42.10
CA GLY A 338 31.55 13.45 -41.58
C GLY A 338 32.06 13.19 -40.16
N ASN A 339 31.47 12.24 -39.41
CA ASN A 339 31.89 11.89 -38.05
C ASN A 339 32.52 10.47 -37.96
N LYS A 340 33.07 9.95 -39.06
CA LYS A 340 33.71 8.61 -39.07
C LYS A 340 34.90 8.51 -38.12
N ASP A 341 35.65 9.61 -37.98
CA ASP A 341 36.84 9.68 -37.12
C ASP A 341 36.50 10.09 -35.68
N HIS A 342 35.21 10.19 -35.33
CA HIS A 342 34.71 10.64 -34.02
C HIS A 342 35.21 12.03 -33.59
N SER A 343 35.65 12.85 -34.56
CA SER A 343 36.24 14.17 -34.32
C SER A 343 35.21 15.25 -34.03
N LEU A 344 33.97 15.10 -34.49
CA LEU A 344 32.88 16.06 -34.27
C LEU A 344 32.03 15.70 -33.05
N LEU A 345 31.90 14.40 -32.75
CA LEU A 345 31.19 13.90 -31.58
C LEU A 345 31.78 12.55 -31.19
N THR A 346 32.36 12.47 -30.00
CA THR A 346 32.91 11.22 -29.47
C THR A 346 31.79 10.29 -28.99
N GLU A 347 32.05 8.97 -28.91
CA GLU A 347 31.07 8.01 -28.40
C GLU A 347 30.61 8.35 -26.98
N GLN A 348 31.52 8.81 -26.12
CA GLN A 348 31.22 9.18 -24.74
C GLN A 348 30.34 10.42 -24.64
N GLU A 349 30.58 11.43 -25.48
CA GLU A 349 29.75 12.64 -25.53
C GLU A 349 28.37 12.34 -26.11
N PHE A 350 28.31 11.49 -27.14
CA PHE A 350 27.05 11.01 -27.71
C PHE A 350 26.20 10.27 -26.67
N GLU A 351 26.79 9.33 -25.92
CA GLU A 351 26.09 8.59 -24.88
C GLU A 351 25.56 9.52 -23.78
N LYS A 352 26.36 10.50 -23.35
CA LYS A 352 25.95 11.49 -22.34
C LYS A 352 24.78 12.35 -22.83
N GLN A 353 24.90 12.96 -24.02
CA GLN A 353 23.85 13.83 -24.57
C GLN A 353 22.57 13.06 -24.88
N LYS A 354 22.69 11.82 -25.39
CA LYS A 354 21.55 10.93 -25.63
C LYS A 354 20.83 10.59 -24.33
N LEU A 355 21.57 10.35 -23.24
CA LEU A 355 20.99 10.04 -21.94
C LEU A 355 20.26 11.24 -21.35
N ASP A 356 20.85 12.44 -21.42
CA ASP A 356 20.23 13.69 -20.93
C ASP A 356 18.95 14.03 -21.71
N LEU A 357 18.99 13.95 -23.04
CA LEU A 357 17.82 14.20 -23.88
C LEU A 357 16.74 13.11 -23.72
N SER A 358 17.12 11.85 -23.56
CA SER A 358 16.17 10.77 -23.26
C SER A 358 15.49 10.98 -21.91
N TYR A 359 16.21 11.45 -20.90
CA TYR A 359 15.65 11.77 -19.59
C TYR A 359 14.63 12.91 -19.69
N LYS A 360 14.99 14.02 -20.36
CA LYS A 360 14.09 15.15 -20.61
C LYS A 360 12.82 14.72 -21.36
N ARG A 361 12.96 13.91 -22.41
CA ARG A 361 11.82 13.36 -23.17
C ARG A 361 10.89 12.55 -22.27
N ASP A 362 11.45 11.68 -21.44
CA ASP A 362 10.67 10.82 -20.55
C ASP A 362 9.96 11.65 -19.45
N GLU A 363 10.63 12.69 -18.92
CA GLU A 363 10.04 13.64 -17.97
C GLU A 363 8.85 14.40 -18.58
N ILE A 364 9.02 15.00 -19.76
CA ILE A 364 7.95 15.71 -20.48
C ILE A 364 6.79 14.77 -20.80
N THR A 365 7.09 13.53 -21.20
CA THR A 365 6.09 12.50 -21.47
C THR A 365 5.29 12.15 -20.21
N GLN A 366 5.96 12.08 -19.06
CA GLN A 366 5.30 11.82 -17.78
C GLN A 366 4.41 13.00 -17.36
N GLN A 367 4.91 14.24 -17.47
CA GLN A 367 4.12 15.44 -17.19
C GLN A 367 2.86 15.53 -18.07
N LEU A 368 2.95 15.20 -19.36
CA LEU A 368 1.79 15.11 -20.26
C LEU A 368 0.77 14.05 -19.83
N LYS A 369 1.24 12.88 -19.37
CA LYS A 369 0.35 11.82 -18.87
C LYS A 369 -0.34 12.21 -17.57
N ASP A 370 0.37 12.88 -16.67
CA ASP A 370 -0.17 13.31 -15.38
C ASP A 370 -1.19 14.44 -15.54
N LEU A 371 -0.98 15.36 -16.49
CA LEU A 371 -1.95 16.40 -16.84
C LEU A 371 -3.29 15.82 -17.32
N ASN A 372 -3.26 14.82 -18.22
CA ASN A 372 -4.49 14.20 -18.75
C ASN A 372 -5.21 13.36 -17.67
N LYS A 373 -4.47 12.56 -16.88
CA LYS A 373 -5.08 11.69 -15.85
C LYS A 373 -5.74 12.46 -14.71
N ARG A 374 -5.19 13.64 -14.37
CA ARG A 374 -5.72 14.48 -13.29
C ARG A 374 -7.09 15.07 -13.65
N GLN A 375 -7.39 15.27 -14.93
CA GLN A 375 -8.65 15.85 -15.40
C GLN A 375 -9.84 14.90 -15.22
N ASP A 376 -9.77 13.71 -15.83
CA ASP A 376 -10.84 12.72 -15.73
C ASP A 376 -11.09 12.32 -14.27
N HIS A 377 -10.02 12.26 -13.46
CA HIS A 377 -10.12 11.98 -12.04
C HIS A 377 -10.89 13.06 -11.29
N ILE A 378 -10.58 14.35 -11.48
CA ILE A 378 -11.25 15.45 -10.76
C ILE A 378 -12.74 15.50 -11.13
N ILE A 379 -13.08 15.37 -12.41
CA ILE A 379 -14.49 15.42 -12.86
C ILE A 379 -15.28 14.25 -12.27
N ASN A 380 -14.72 13.04 -12.33
CA ASN A 380 -15.36 11.87 -11.76
C ASN A 380 -15.48 12.00 -10.23
N GLU A 381 -14.45 12.48 -9.54
CA GLU A 381 -14.47 12.68 -8.08
C GLU A 381 -15.52 13.72 -7.66
N VAL A 382 -15.62 14.84 -8.39
CA VAL A 382 -16.67 15.86 -8.21
C VAL A 382 -18.05 15.25 -8.42
N ARG A 383 -18.25 14.51 -9.51
CA ARG A 383 -19.52 13.85 -9.83
C ARG A 383 -19.92 12.85 -8.75
N THR A 384 -19.01 11.95 -8.37
CA THR A 384 -19.24 10.95 -7.33
C THR A 384 -19.55 11.60 -5.98
N ASN A 385 -18.88 12.70 -5.62
CA ASN A 385 -19.18 13.43 -4.38
C ASN A 385 -20.56 14.11 -4.41
N LEU A 386 -20.99 14.64 -5.57
CA LEU A 386 -22.32 15.21 -5.75
C LEU A 386 -23.41 14.14 -5.70
N GLU A 387 -23.23 13.05 -6.45
CA GLU A 387 -24.12 11.89 -6.45
C GLU A 387 -24.24 11.27 -5.06
N PHE A 388 -23.14 11.22 -4.30
CA PHE A 388 -23.17 10.75 -2.92
C PHE A 388 -24.09 11.60 -2.03
N CYS A 389 -24.22 12.91 -2.30
CA CYS A 389 -25.11 13.80 -1.56
C CYS A 389 -26.59 13.69 -1.95
N THR A 390 -26.94 12.83 -2.92
CA THR A 390 -28.33 12.53 -3.27
C THR A 390 -28.93 11.49 -2.34
N ASN A 391 -30.18 11.70 -1.95
CA ASN A 391 -30.97 10.74 -1.19
C ASN A 391 -30.26 10.24 0.09
N LEU A 392 -29.43 11.09 0.72
CA LEU A 392 -28.59 10.71 1.87
C LEU A 392 -29.45 10.23 3.04
N ILE A 393 -30.58 10.88 3.28
CA ILE A 393 -31.48 10.54 4.39
C ILE A 393 -32.14 9.18 4.14
N ASN A 394 -32.65 8.95 2.93
CA ASN A 394 -33.28 7.68 2.57
C ASN A 394 -32.27 6.53 2.63
N ARG A 395 -31.07 6.74 2.07
CA ARG A 395 -29.97 5.77 2.15
C ARG A 395 -29.52 5.50 3.58
N PHE A 396 -29.52 6.52 4.45
CA PHE A 396 -29.18 6.32 5.85
C PHE A 396 -30.30 5.58 6.58
N ASN A 397 -31.57 5.96 6.44
CA ASN A 397 -32.66 5.35 7.20
C ASN A 397 -33.00 3.93 6.74
N ASP A 398 -33.08 3.70 5.44
CA ASP A 398 -33.48 2.40 4.84
C ASP A 398 -32.29 1.48 4.53
N GLY A 399 -31.06 2.01 4.62
CA GLY A 399 -29.84 1.27 4.34
C GLY A 399 -29.47 0.24 5.39
N SER A 400 -28.64 -0.72 4.97
CA SER A 400 -28.03 -1.71 5.86
C SER A 400 -27.07 -1.05 6.87
N ILE A 401 -26.64 -1.83 7.86
CA ILE A 401 -25.62 -1.37 8.82
C ILE A 401 -24.34 -0.93 8.10
N ASP A 402 -23.98 -1.60 7.01
CA ASP A 402 -22.79 -1.29 6.23
C ASP A 402 -22.96 0.03 5.45
N ASP A 403 -24.13 0.29 4.89
CA ASP A 403 -24.44 1.57 4.21
C ASP A 403 -24.34 2.74 5.19
N LYS A 404 -24.90 2.60 6.40
CA LYS A 404 -24.79 3.61 7.48
C LYS A 404 -23.34 3.91 7.85
N ARG A 405 -22.48 2.89 7.84
CA ARG A 405 -21.05 3.03 8.15
C ARG A 405 -20.31 3.71 7.01
N GLU A 406 -20.58 3.30 5.77
CA GLU A 406 -19.99 3.91 4.57
C GLU A 406 -20.29 5.41 4.50
N ILE A 407 -21.54 5.79 4.76
CA ILE A 407 -21.96 7.20 4.76
C ILE A 407 -21.13 8.00 5.76
N LEU A 408 -21.01 7.53 6.99
CA LEU A 408 -20.24 8.22 8.04
C LEU A 408 -18.74 8.24 7.77
N LEU A 409 -18.19 7.20 7.13
CA LEU A 409 -16.78 7.13 6.74
C LEU A 409 -16.43 8.12 5.64
N ASN A 410 -17.31 8.27 4.65
CA ASN A 410 -17.11 9.19 3.53
C ASN A 410 -17.29 10.66 3.95
N LEU A 411 -18.20 10.93 4.90
CA LEU A 411 -18.52 12.30 5.30
C LEU A 411 -17.45 12.99 6.15
N GLY A 412 -16.77 12.28 7.06
CA GLY A 412 -16.06 12.91 8.18
C GLY A 412 -14.64 12.43 8.43
N ARG A 413 -13.74 13.39 8.68
CA ARG A 413 -12.38 13.11 9.17
C ARG A 413 -12.38 12.71 10.65
N THR A 414 -13.35 13.21 11.43
CA THR A 414 -13.57 12.92 12.85
C THR A 414 -15.04 13.12 13.23
N VAL A 415 -15.63 12.16 13.94
CA VAL A 415 -16.96 12.26 14.56
C VAL A 415 -16.77 12.22 16.08
N ASP A 416 -17.05 13.34 16.74
CA ASP A 416 -16.82 13.51 18.18
C ASP A 416 -18.16 13.59 18.92
N LEU A 417 -18.31 12.87 20.04
CA LEU A 417 -19.47 12.95 20.92
C LEU A 417 -19.07 13.55 22.26
N ARG A 418 -19.71 14.66 22.64
CA ARG A 418 -19.49 15.35 23.92
C ARG A 418 -20.80 15.90 24.46
N ASP A 419 -21.06 15.64 25.73
CA ASP A 419 -22.25 16.08 26.48
C ASP A 419 -23.57 15.70 25.78
N LYS A 420 -23.58 14.51 25.16
CA LYS A 420 -24.66 13.97 24.31
C LYS A 420 -24.93 14.75 23.01
N ILE A 421 -23.99 15.60 22.59
CA ILE A 421 -24.04 16.34 21.33
C ILE A 421 -23.00 15.75 20.37
N LEU A 422 -23.45 15.33 19.20
CA LEU A 422 -22.63 14.81 18.12
C LEU A 422 -22.07 15.96 17.27
N SER A 423 -20.75 16.02 17.15
CA SER A 423 -20.05 16.96 16.28
C SER A 423 -19.38 16.20 15.14
N ILE A 424 -19.95 16.34 13.94
CA ILE A 424 -19.37 15.77 12.71
C ILE A 424 -18.59 16.88 12.01
N LYS A 425 -17.29 16.65 11.79
CA LYS A 425 -16.44 17.58 11.02
C LYS A 425 -16.31 17.05 9.58
N PRO A 426 -17.06 17.63 8.62
CA PRO A 426 -17.05 17.15 7.26
C PRO A 426 -15.71 17.41 6.57
N GLU A 427 -15.35 16.57 5.61
CA GLU A 427 -14.26 16.88 4.68
C GLU A 427 -14.57 18.13 3.84
N ILE A 428 -13.52 18.72 3.23
CA ILE A 428 -13.60 19.98 2.47
C ILE A 428 -14.72 19.97 1.40
N PRO A 429 -14.96 18.86 0.65
CA PRO A 429 -16.04 18.82 -0.34
C PRO A 429 -17.42 19.02 0.29
N PHE A 430 -17.71 18.32 1.38
CA PHE A 430 -19.01 18.35 2.07
C PHE A 430 -19.22 19.64 2.88
N LYS A 431 -18.15 20.25 3.41
CA LYS A 431 -18.22 21.58 4.02
C LYS A 431 -18.68 22.65 3.01
N SER A 432 -18.29 22.48 1.75
CA SER A 432 -18.73 23.36 0.67
C SER A 432 -20.21 23.15 0.35
N MET A 433 -20.70 21.91 0.44
CA MET A 433 -22.12 21.58 0.24
C MET A 433 -23.07 22.17 1.28
N GLN A 434 -22.64 22.28 2.54
CA GLN A 434 -23.42 23.00 3.56
C GLN A 434 -23.66 24.48 3.19
N LYS A 435 -22.71 25.11 2.48
CA LYS A 435 -22.90 26.48 1.98
C LYS A 435 -23.88 26.51 0.81
N VAL A 436 -23.81 25.53 -0.09
CA VAL A 436 -24.72 25.39 -1.24
C VAL A 436 -26.15 25.16 -0.75
N LYS A 437 -26.38 24.27 0.23
CA LYS A 437 -27.72 24.03 0.80
C LYS A 437 -28.34 25.29 1.41
N LYS A 438 -27.55 26.12 2.10
CA LYS A 438 -28.01 27.42 2.59
C LYS A 438 -28.46 28.34 1.46
N PHE A 439 -27.74 28.35 0.35
CA PHE A 439 -28.09 29.13 -0.83
C PHE A 439 -29.39 28.63 -1.49
N THR A 440 -29.53 27.31 -1.70
CA THR A 440 -30.72 26.73 -2.34
C THR A 440 -31.99 26.85 -1.48
N THR A 441 -31.84 26.87 -0.15
CA THR A 441 -32.95 27.13 0.79
C THR A 441 -33.40 28.60 0.75
N THR A 442 -32.49 29.52 0.44
CA THR A 442 -32.78 30.97 0.37
C THR A 442 -33.40 31.37 -0.97
N TYR A 443 -33.11 30.63 -2.05
CA TYR A 443 -33.60 30.93 -3.41
C TYR A 443 -34.27 29.71 -4.07
N PRO A 444 -35.52 29.37 -3.70
CA PRO A 444 -36.21 28.22 -4.27
C PRO A 444 -36.69 28.46 -5.72
N LYS A 445 -36.22 27.59 -6.63
CA LYS A 445 -36.79 27.18 -7.94
C LYS A 445 -37.17 28.21 -9.03
N TRP A 446 -37.22 29.53 -8.77
CA TRP A 446 -37.69 30.53 -9.76
C TRP A 446 -36.67 31.61 -10.14
N VAL A 447 -35.39 31.31 -10.06
CA VAL A 447 -34.40 32.10 -10.81
C VAL A 447 -34.03 31.24 -12.01
N GLU A 448 -34.40 31.68 -13.22
CA GLU A 448 -33.77 31.19 -14.44
C GLU A 448 -32.27 31.46 -14.28
N LEU A 449 -31.54 30.42 -13.88
CA LEU A 449 -30.10 30.45 -13.61
C LEU A 449 -29.38 30.50 -14.96
N ASN A 450 -29.46 31.66 -15.60
CA ASN A 450 -28.76 31.99 -16.82
C ASN A 450 -27.25 31.89 -16.53
N PRO A 451 -26.47 31.08 -17.26
CA PRO A 451 -25.02 30.90 -17.03
C PRO A 451 -24.18 32.17 -17.16
N SER A 452 -24.81 33.27 -17.58
CA SER A 452 -24.23 34.56 -17.93
C SER A 452 -24.46 35.67 -16.89
N LEU A 453 -25.08 35.37 -15.73
CA LEU A 453 -25.39 36.37 -14.71
C LEU A 453 -24.30 36.55 -13.63
N ASP A 454 -24.25 37.79 -13.14
CA ASP A 454 -23.14 38.55 -12.56
C ASP A 454 -22.38 37.92 -11.37
N ASN A 455 -21.08 38.24 -11.28
CA ASN A 455 -20.05 37.64 -10.42
C ASN A 455 -20.35 37.69 -8.91
N ASN A 456 -21.17 38.65 -8.45
CA ASN A 456 -21.46 38.81 -7.02
C ASN A 456 -22.46 37.78 -6.46
N GLN A 457 -23.23 37.09 -7.30
CA GLN A 457 -24.18 36.05 -6.87
C GLN A 457 -23.61 34.62 -6.96
N ASN A 458 -22.48 34.44 -7.68
CA ASN A 458 -21.81 33.15 -7.87
C ASN A 458 -20.71 32.86 -6.84
N GLU A 459 -20.46 33.75 -5.88
CA GLU A 459 -19.30 33.67 -4.98
C GLU A 459 -19.28 32.37 -4.14
N ALA A 460 -20.44 31.87 -3.72
CA ALA A 460 -20.57 30.62 -2.96
C ALA A 460 -20.13 29.40 -3.79
N LEU A 461 -20.48 29.35 -5.07
CA LEU A 461 -20.15 28.25 -5.99
C LEU A 461 -18.78 28.41 -6.63
N ALA A 462 -18.33 29.64 -6.86
CA ALA A 462 -16.95 29.93 -7.21
C ALA A 462 -16.00 29.47 -6.09
N THR A 463 -16.40 29.65 -4.82
CA THR A 463 -15.68 29.12 -3.65
C THR A 463 -15.66 27.58 -3.63
N VAL A 464 -16.79 26.93 -3.93
CA VAL A 464 -16.89 25.46 -4.05
C VAL A 464 -15.98 24.97 -5.18
N SER A 465 -16.10 25.55 -6.38
CA SER A 465 -15.27 25.24 -7.55
C SER A 465 -13.78 25.39 -7.25
N ARG A 466 -13.36 26.48 -6.58
CA ARG A 466 -11.95 26.73 -6.25
C ARG A 466 -11.39 25.75 -5.20
N LEU A 467 -12.20 25.34 -4.23
CA LEU A 467 -11.84 24.34 -3.22
C LEU A 467 -11.80 22.92 -3.81
N TRP A 468 -12.71 22.62 -4.71
CA TRP A 468 -12.82 21.33 -5.39
C TRP A 468 -11.69 21.14 -6.42
N ARG A 469 -11.30 22.21 -7.13
CA ARG A 469 -10.12 22.24 -8.02
C ARG A 469 -8.80 22.01 -7.28
N ARG A 470 -8.74 22.26 -5.96
CA ARG A 470 -7.51 22.15 -5.17
C ARG A 470 -7.17 20.74 -4.69
N GLY A 471 -8.02 19.74 -4.95
CA GLY A 471 -7.78 18.29 -4.73
C GLY A 471 -6.75 17.96 -3.64
N ARG A 472 -7.21 17.67 -2.42
CA ARG A 472 -6.41 17.31 -1.22
C ARG A 472 -5.01 17.95 -1.20
N GLY A 473 -4.97 19.23 -0.86
CA GLY A 473 -3.78 19.84 -0.24
C GLY A 473 -3.67 19.46 1.23
#